data_AF-A0A955DSN1-F1
#
_entry.id   AF-A0A955DSN1-F1
#
_cell.length_a   1.000
_cell.length_b   1.000
_cell.length_c   1.000
_cell.angle_alpha   90.00
_cell.angle_beta   90.00
_cell.angle_gamma   90.00
#
_symmetry.space_group_name_H-M   'P 1'
#
loop_
_entity.id
_entity.type
_entity.pdbx_description
1 polymer ?
#
loop_
_entity_poly.entity_id
_entity_poly.type
_entity_poly.pdbx_seq_one_letter_code
_entity_poly.pdbx_strand_id
1 'polypeptide(L)'
;MPPEPVRPTDIHVEPIALDRIRLVIEPGEPGIDPRTDDVWTRMLASNERLFDAPILAFRGVEGDEVHCAIDAYRNFAVQDEIDLGVTLLAVTGVVTGRSRGV
;
A
#
# COMPACT_ATOMS: atom_id res chain seq x y z
N MET A 1 27.28 1.68 -24.81
CA MET A 1 27.72 1.45 -23.40
C MET A 1 26.45 1.17 -22.62
N PRO A 2 26.23 -0.06 -22.11
CA PRO A 2 25.03 -0.33 -21.31
C PRO A 2 25.06 0.51 -20.02
N PRO A 3 23.90 0.94 -19.49
CA PRO A 3 23.85 1.65 -18.23
C PRO A 3 24.40 0.77 -17.11
N GLU A 4 25.19 1.38 -16.22
CA GLU A 4 25.77 0.72 -15.07
C GLU A 4 24.65 0.29 -14.10
N PRO A 5 24.67 -0.94 -13.55
CA PRO A 5 23.62 -1.40 -12.65
C PRO A 5 23.56 -0.52 -11.39
N VAL A 6 22.37 0.03 -11.12
CA VAL A 6 22.09 0.77 -9.88
C VAL A 6 22.29 -0.19 -8.71
N ARG A 7 23.32 0.07 -7.90
CA ARG A 7 23.57 -0.71 -6.68
C ARG A 7 22.45 -0.41 -5.68
N PRO A 8 22.00 -1.38 -4.85
CA PRO A 8 21.02 -1.10 -3.82
C PRO A 8 21.60 -0.03 -2.90
N THR A 9 21.10 1.20 -3.02
CA THR A 9 21.44 2.29 -2.12
C THR A 9 21.05 1.86 -0.71
N ASP A 10 21.95 2.08 0.23
CA ASP A 10 21.79 1.76 1.65
C ASP A 10 20.38 2.16 2.12
N ILE A 11 19.52 1.16 2.33
CA ILE A 11 18.20 1.37 2.93
C ILE A 11 18.47 1.68 4.40
N HIS A 12 18.59 2.96 4.70
CA HIS A 12 18.70 3.44 6.07
C HIS A 12 17.32 3.35 6.73
N VAL A 13 17.09 2.22 7.41
CA VAL A 13 15.95 2.06 8.31
C VAL A 13 16.35 2.65 9.66
N GLU A 14 16.04 3.92 9.88
CA GLU A 14 16.08 4.47 11.24
C GLU A 14 14.83 4.01 11.99
N PRO A 15 14.98 3.33 13.14
CA PRO A 15 13.84 3.02 13.98
C PRO A 15 13.28 4.34 14.51
N ILE A 16 12.13 4.76 14.00
CA ILE A 16 11.38 5.83 14.63
C ILE A 16 10.81 5.24 15.92
N ALA A 17 11.27 5.76 17.07
CA ALA A 17 10.62 5.50 18.35
C ALA A 17 9.21 6.09 18.27
N LEU A 18 8.24 5.23 17.99
CA LEU A 18 6.83 5.57 17.85
C LEU A 18 6.12 5.16 19.13
N ASP A 19 6.53 5.76 20.25
CA ASP A 19 5.90 5.53 21.54
C ASP A 19 4.45 6.05 21.59
N ARG A 20 4.05 6.88 20.61
CA ARG A 20 2.67 7.28 20.35
C ARG A 20 2.44 7.54 18.86
N ILE A 21 1.92 6.58 18.11
CA ILE A 21 1.19 6.88 16.85
C ILE A 21 -0.28 6.93 17.18
N ARG A 22 -0.95 7.98 16.72
CA ARG A 22 -2.41 7.99 16.63
C ARG A 22 -2.83 7.64 15.21
N LEU A 23 -3.71 6.64 15.08
CA LEU A 23 -4.37 6.35 13.81
C LEU A 23 -5.63 7.20 13.73
N VAL A 24 -5.72 8.03 12.70
CA VAL A 24 -6.92 8.79 12.36
C VAL A 24 -7.57 8.07 11.18
N ILE A 25 -8.72 7.44 11.43
CA ILE A 25 -9.49 6.75 10.38
C ILE A 25 -10.52 7.73 9.83
N GLU A 26 -10.27 8.18 8.61
CA GLU A 26 -11.14 9.08 7.86
C GLU A 26 -12.17 8.29 7.03
N PRO A 27 -13.30 8.91 6.68
CA PRO A 27 -14.20 8.35 5.69
C PRO A 27 -13.45 8.09 4.37
N GLY A 28 -13.62 6.90 3.79
CA GLY A 28 -13.09 6.63 2.45
C GLY A 28 -13.75 7.51 1.40
N GLU A 29 -12.97 8.04 0.46
CA GLU A 29 -13.52 8.70 -0.72
C GLU A 29 -14.07 7.65 -1.70
N PRO A 30 -15.33 7.76 -2.14
CA PRO A 30 -15.87 6.93 -3.20
C PRO A 30 -15.30 7.41 -4.54
N GLY A 31 -14.10 6.94 -4.88
CA GLY A 31 -13.40 7.27 -6.12
C GLY A 31 -12.89 6.00 -6.79
N ILE A 32 -13.82 5.16 -7.25
CA ILE A 32 -13.48 3.97 -8.04
C ILE A 32 -13.14 4.48 -9.45
N ASP A 33 -11.85 4.50 -9.81
CA ASP A 33 -11.47 4.59 -11.22
C ASP A 33 -12.25 3.49 -11.96
N PRO A 34 -13.08 3.81 -12.96
CA PRO A 34 -13.83 2.82 -13.71
C PRO A 34 -12.96 1.72 -14.32
N ARG A 35 -11.66 1.98 -14.53
CA ARG A 35 -10.69 0.99 -15.01
C ARG A 35 -10.38 -0.10 -13.99
N THR A 36 -10.63 0.16 -12.71
CA THR A 36 -10.35 -0.77 -11.61
C THR A 36 -11.06 -2.10 -11.79
N ASP A 37 -12.34 -2.07 -12.17
CA ASP A 37 -13.15 -3.28 -12.29
C ASP A 37 -12.67 -4.18 -13.46
N ASP A 38 -12.28 -3.57 -14.59
CA ASP A 38 -11.78 -4.28 -15.77
C ASP A 38 -10.42 -4.95 -15.50
N VAL A 39 -9.50 -4.25 -14.84
CA VAL A 39 -8.18 -4.82 -14.47
C VAL A 39 -8.37 -5.90 -13.41
N TRP A 40 -9.17 -5.64 -12.38
CA TRP A 40 -9.44 -6.60 -11.31
C TRP A 40 -10.05 -7.90 -11.84
N THR A 41 -10.99 -7.80 -12.78
CA THR A 41 -11.59 -8.97 -13.46
C THR A 41 -10.51 -9.80 -14.18
N ARG A 42 -9.57 -9.16 -14.87
CA ARG A 42 -8.44 -9.86 -15.53
C ARG A 42 -7.50 -10.50 -14.53
N MET A 43 -7.23 -9.86 -13.39
CA MET A 43 -6.40 -10.41 -12.32
C MET A 43 -7.05 -11.63 -11.67
N LEU A 44 -8.35 -11.58 -11.38
CA LEU A 44 -9.10 -12.73 -10.86
C LEU A 44 -9.06 -13.92 -11.83
N ALA A 45 -9.18 -13.65 -13.13
CA ALA A 45 -9.11 -14.69 -14.16
C ALA A 45 -7.72 -15.36 -14.24
N SER A 46 -6.64 -14.67 -13.85
CA SER A 46 -5.29 -15.23 -13.83
C SER A 46 -4.89 -15.83 -12.47
N ASN A 47 -5.60 -15.49 -11.39
CA ASN A 47 -5.33 -15.99 -10.04
C ASN A 47 -6.61 -16.08 -9.19
N GLU A 48 -7.21 -17.27 -9.14
CA GLU A 48 -8.42 -17.55 -8.36
C GLU A 48 -8.25 -17.38 -6.84
N ARG A 49 -7.02 -17.24 -6.35
CA ARG A 49 -6.75 -17.02 -4.91
C ARG A 49 -6.86 -15.54 -4.53
N LEU A 50 -6.96 -14.63 -5.51
CA LEU A 50 -7.24 -13.23 -5.23
C LEU A 50 -8.67 -13.07 -4.74
N PHE A 51 -8.85 -12.22 -3.73
CA PHE A 51 -10.16 -11.85 -3.22
C PHE A 51 -10.11 -10.38 -2.79
N ASP A 52 -11.25 -9.70 -2.89
CA ASP A 52 -11.37 -8.31 -2.46
C ASP A 52 -11.78 -8.29 -0.99
N ALA A 53 -11.10 -7.46 -0.19
CA ALA A 53 -11.34 -7.32 1.24
C ALA A 53 -11.06 -5.90 1.71
N PRO A 54 -11.69 -5.45 2.82
CA PRO A 54 -11.38 -4.16 3.41
C PRO A 54 -9.92 -4.07 3.86
N ILE A 55 -9.27 -2.97 3.52
CA ILE A 55 -7.91 -2.62 3.95
C ILE A 55 -7.89 -1.22 4.57
N LEU A 56 -6.85 -0.90 5.32
CA LEU A 56 -6.53 0.47 5.71
C LEU A 56 -5.60 1.08 4.66
N ALA A 57 -6.13 1.98 3.83
CA ALA A 57 -5.36 2.74 2.87
C ALA A 57 -4.67 3.92 3.58
N PHE A 58 -3.35 4.00 3.44
CA PHE A 58 -2.54 5.13 3.93
C PHE A 58 -2.82 6.39 3.10
N ARG A 59 -3.07 7.52 3.78
CA ARG A 59 -3.31 8.83 3.14
C ARG A 59 -2.16 9.81 3.39
N GLY A 60 -1.54 9.76 4.57
CA GLY A 60 -0.46 10.66 4.92
C GLY A 60 -0.05 10.56 6.39
N VAL A 61 0.94 11.37 6.77
CA VAL A 61 1.40 11.56 8.14
C VAL A 61 1.43 13.04 8.46
N GLU A 62 0.84 13.42 9.60
CA GLU A 62 0.88 14.77 10.16
C GLU A 62 1.35 14.70 11.63
N GLY A 63 2.59 15.06 11.90
CA GLY A 63 3.17 14.94 13.24
C GLY A 63 3.23 13.48 13.70
N ASP A 64 2.48 13.13 14.76
CA ASP A 64 2.32 11.78 15.31
C ASP A 64 1.03 11.07 14.86
N GLU A 65 0.27 11.71 13.95
CA GLU A 65 -0.96 11.18 13.39
C GLU A 65 -0.71 10.52 12.03
N VAL A 66 -1.12 9.26 11.90
CA VAL A 66 -1.14 8.53 10.62
C VAL A 66 -2.59 8.52 10.14
N HIS A 67 -2.82 9.16 9.00
CA HIS A 67 -4.13 9.29 8.39
C HIS A 67 -4.37 8.10 7.47
N CYS A 68 -5.46 7.39 7.72
CA CYS A 68 -5.88 6.22 6.97
C CYS A 68 -7.35 6.31 6.60
N ALA A 69 -7.76 5.57 5.58
CA ALA A 69 -9.17 5.34 5.27
C ALA A 69 -9.43 3.84 5.12
N ILE A 70 -10.65 3.39 5.41
CA ILE A 70 -11.09 2.05 5.01
C ILE A 70 -11.31 2.07 3.48
N ASP A 71 -10.66 1.14 2.79
CA ASP A 71 -10.68 1.02 1.33
C ASP A 71 -10.82 -0.46 0.92
N ALA A 72 -11.00 -0.72 -0.38
CA ALA A 72 -11.05 -2.07 -0.94
C ALA A 72 -9.68 -2.48 -1.48
N TYR A 73 -9.26 -3.72 -1.20
CA TYR A 73 -7.99 -4.26 -1.69
C TYR A 73 -7.85 -4.14 -3.21
N ARG A 74 -8.93 -4.31 -3.96
CA ARG A 74 -8.91 -4.15 -5.43
C ARG A 74 -8.39 -2.77 -5.89
N ASN A 75 -8.70 -1.70 -5.15
CA ASN A 75 -8.26 -0.34 -5.49
C ASN A 75 -6.74 -0.17 -5.28
N PHE A 76 -6.17 -0.96 -4.37
CA PHE A 76 -4.72 -1.03 -4.17
C PHE A 76 -4.05 -1.99 -5.14
N ALA A 77 -4.67 -3.13 -5.48
CA ALA A 77 -4.07 -4.15 -6.32
C ALA A 77 -3.91 -3.72 -7.79
N VAL A 78 -4.78 -2.83 -8.27
CA VAL A 78 -4.83 -2.36 -9.67
C VAL A 78 -3.85 -1.19 -9.94
N GLN A 79 -2.65 -1.22 -9.34
CA GLN A 79 -1.64 -0.19 -9.64
C GLN A 79 -1.02 -0.41 -11.02
N ASP A 80 -0.50 0.66 -11.62
CA ASP A 80 0.26 0.58 -12.85
C ASP A 80 1.48 -0.36 -12.68
N GLU A 81 1.61 -1.35 -13.57
CA GLU A 81 2.77 -2.24 -13.60
C GLU A 81 3.96 -1.53 -14.26
N ILE A 82 5.10 -1.55 -13.59
CA ILE A 82 6.38 -1.11 -14.17
C ILE A 82 7.14 -2.37 -14.60
N ASP A 83 7.36 -2.54 -15.90
CA ASP A 83 8.11 -3.68 -16.44
C ASP A 83 9.61 -3.55 -16.11
N LEU A 84 10.00 -4.21 -15.02
CA LEU A 84 11.39 -4.30 -14.55
C LEU A 84 11.96 -5.71 -14.70
N GLY A 85 11.25 -6.63 -15.39
CA GLY A 85 11.61 -8.04 -15.48
C GLY A 85 11.49 -8.83 -14.16
N VAL A 86 10.91 -8.23 -13.11
CA VAL A 86 10.66 -8.85 -11.80
C VAL A 86 9.32 -8.37 -11.24
N THR A 87 8.61 -9.23 -10.49
CA THR A 87 7.45 -8.83 -9.70
C THR A 87 7.91 -8.35 -8.31
N LEU A 88 7.72 -7.08 -8.02
CA LEU A 88 8.11 -6.47 -6.74
C LEU A 88 6.89 -5.86 -6.05
N LEU A 89 6.65 -6.25 -4.80
CA LEU A 89 5.82 -5.47 -3.88
C LEU A 89 6.74 -4.52 -3.11
N ALA A 90 6.82 -3.27 -3.56
CA ALA A 90 7.63 -2.26 -2.88
C ALA A 90 6.89 -1.73 -1.66
N VAL A 91 7.42 -2.01 -0.47
CA VAL A 91 6.95 -1.44 0.79
C VAL A 91 7.98 -0.41 1.24
N THR A 92 7.57 0.85 1.40
CA THR A 92 8.44 1.95 1.86
C THR A 92 8.70 1.90 3.37
N GLY A 93 7.83 1.26 4.14
CA GLY A 93 7.99 1.07 5.57
C GLY A 93 6.90 0.17 6.16
N VAL A 94 7.19 -0.44 7.31
CA VAL A 94 6.23 -1.26 8.06
C VAL A 94 5.97 -0.62 9.41
N VAL A 95 4.71 -0.29 9.69
CA VAL A 95 4.27 0.21 11.00
C VAL A 95 3.50 -0.90 11.69
N THR A 96 3.95 -1.32 12.87
CA THR A 96 3.22 -2.29 13.70
C THR A 96 2.63 -1.59 14.92
N GLY A 97 1.30 -1.63 15.06
CA GLY A 97 0.58 -1.09 16.21
C GLY A 97 -0.19 -2.17 16.96
N ARG A 98 -0.47 -1.93 18.25
CA ARG A 98 -1.42 -2.73 19.03
C ARG A 98 -2.59 -1.84 19.42
N SER A 99 -3.80 -2.23 19.03
CA SER A 99 -5.00 -1.63 19.59
C SER A 99 -5.11 -2.02 21.07
N ARG A 100 -5.23 -1.03 21.95
CA ARG A 100 -5.74 -1.27 23.31
C ARG A 100 -7.25 -1.19 23.17
N GLY A 101 -7.91 -2.33 23.20
CA GLY A 101 -9.37 -2.42 23.09
C GLY A 101 -10.05 -1.42 24.02
N VAL A 102 -11.08 -0.75 23.50
CA VAL A 102 -12.04 0.05 24.26
C VAL A 102 -12.93 -0.88 25.07
#